data_AF-A0A2N1BY33-F1
#
_entry.id   AF-A0A2N1BY33-F1
#
_cell.length_a   1.000
_cell.length_b   1.000
_cell.length_c   1.000
_cell.angle_alpha   90.00
_cell.angle_beta   90.00
_cell.angle_gamma   90.00
#
_symmetry.space_group_name_H-M   'P 1'
#
loop_
_entity.id
_entity.type
_entity.pdbx_description
1 polymer ?
#
loop_
_entity_poly.entity_id
_entity_poly.type
_entity_poly.pdbx_seq_one_letter_code
_entity_poly.pdbx_strand_id
1 'polypeptide(L)'
;MESTKQEPLFLKLFMTAMVLFLILIAVQTFSLELLDMPTWLKVVVTLMPGLPLIWAFFIFRARYKAFDEYMKALTGEAFLWTLGFLCVSSFIYGMLAMKFPMPEVELALVTPFVFGSHGLIVQLLIWKDNE
;
A
#
# COMPACT_ATOMS: atom_id res chain seq x y z
N MET A 1 -21.16 21.70 5.25
CA MET A 1 -20.87 22.06 3.85
C MET A 1 -19.37 21.98 3.48
N GLU A 2 -18.46 21.68 4.42
CA GLU A 2 -17.03 21.42 4.13
C GLU A 2 -16.71 19.99 3.66
N SER A 3 -17.56 19.00 3.97
CA SER A 3 -17.34 17.58 3.65
C SER A 3 -17.21 17.31 2.13
N THR A 4 -18.02 17.97 1.29
CA THR A 4 -18.10 17.71 -0.16
C THR A 4 -16.85 18.14 -0.96
N LYS A 5 -16.02 19.06 -0.44
CA LYS A 5 -14.82 19.54 -1.16
C LYS A 5 -13.55 18.76 -0.79
N GLN A 6 -13.53 18.09 0.37
CA GLN A 6 -12.33 17.39 0.86
C GLN A 6 -12.10 16.05 0.15
N GLU A 7 -13.18 15.37 -0.25
CA GLU A 7 -13.14 14.09 -0.94
C GLU A 7 -12.50 14.14 -2.34
N PRO A 8 -12.89 15.07 -3.25
CA PRO A 8 -12.25 15.16 -4.56
C PRO A 8 -10.78 15.60 -4.48
N LEU A 9 -10.41 16.40 -3.47
CA LEU A 9 -9.02 16.82 -3.27
C LEU A 9 -8.15 15.64 -2.80
N PHE A 10 -8.64 14.85 -1.84
CA PHE A 10 -7.96 13.64 -1.38
C PHE A 10 -7.71 12.67 -2.53
N LEU A 11 -8.76 12.33 -3.30
CA LEU A 11 -8.65 11.43 -4.43
C LEU A 11 -7.65 11.95 -5.46
N LYS A 12 -7.70 13.25 -5.78
CA LYS A 12 -6.75 13.86 -6.73
C LYS A 12 -5.30 13.75 -6.27
N LEU A 13 -5.02 14.07 -5.00
CA LEU A 13 -3.67 14.01 -4.44
C LEU A 13 -3.16 12.57 -4.38
N PHE A 14 -4.00 11.65 -3.91
CA PHE A 14 -3.66 10.23 -3.83
C PHE A 14 -3.39 9.63 -5.21
N MET A 15 -4.28 9.88 -6.19
CA MET A 15 -4.09 9.45 -7.57
C MET A 15 -2.84 10.06 -8.20
N THR A 16 -2.53 11.33 -7.89
CA THR A 16 -1.29 11.97 -8.35
C THR A 16 -0.05 11.25 -7.78
N ALA A 17 -0.05 10.90 -6.50
CA ALA A 17 1.03 10.13 -5.89
C ALA A 17 1.19 8.74 -6.54
N MET A 18 0.08 8.05 -6.87
CA MET A 18 0.11 6.76 -7.55
C MET A 18 0.63 6.86 -8.99
N VAL A 19 0.20 7.88 -9.75
CA VAL A 19 0.71 8.12 -11.11
C VAL A 19 2.20 8.44 -11.08
N LEU A 20 2.64 9.30 -10.14
CA LEU A 20 4.07 9.59 -9.96
C LEU A 20 4.87 8.35 -9.59
N PHE A 21 4.35 7.51 -8.70
CA PHE A 21 4.95 6.21 -8.37
C PHE A 21 5.15 5.34 -9.61
N LEU A 22 4.11 5.17 -10.44
CA LEU A 22 4.17 4.36 -11.66
C LEU A 22 5.17 4.93 -12.68
N ILE A 23 5.18 6.25 -12.88
CA ILE A 23 6.14 6.92 -13.75
C ILE A 23 7.57 6.68 -13.24
N LEU A 24 7.80 6.84 -11.94
CA LEU A 24 9.12 6.63 -11.35
C LEU A 24 9.58 5.18 -11.47
N ILE A 25 8.69 4.20 -11.29
CA ILE A 25 9.03 2.78 -11.54
C ILE A 25 9.42 2.59 -13.01
N ALA A 26 8.62 3.08 -13.95
CA ALA A 26 8.93 2.93 -15.37
C ALA A 26 10.30 3.56 -15.72
N VAL A 27 10.52 4.81 -15.30
CA VAL A 27 11.78 5.52 -15.52
C VAL A 27 12.95 4.80 -14.86
N GLN A 28 12.79 4.32 -13.62
CA GLN A 28 13.80 3.54 -12.91
C GLN A 28 14.18 2.28 -13.69
N THR A 29 13.20 1.48 -14.12
CA THR A 29 13.46 0.21 -14.82
C THR A 29 14.28 0.45 -16.07
N PHE A 30 13.86 1.40 -16.92
CA PHE A 30 14.62 1.75 -18.12
C PHE A 30 16.01 2.31 -17.80
N SER A 31 16.12 3.15 -16.76
CA SER A 31 17.39 3.76 -16.37
C SER A 31 18.40 2.71 -15.90
N LEU A 32 17.97 1.74 -15.10
CA LEU A 32 18.84 0.69 -14.57
C LEU A 32 19.29 -0.30 -15.65
N GLU A 33 18.46 -0.56 -16.66
CA GLU A 33 18.78 -1.47 -17.76
C GLU A 33 19.63 -0.82 -18.87
N LEU A 34 19.39 0.46 -19.18
CA LEU A 34 20.01 1.12 -20.33
C LEU A 34 21.26 1.93 -20.00
N LEU A 35 21.44 2.35 -18.74
CA LEU A 35 22.55 3.21 -18.33
C LEU A 35 23.52 2.47 -17.42
N ASP A 36 24.80 2.54 -17.74
CA ASP A 36 25.84 1.94 -16.91
C ASP A 36 26.17 2.87 -15.73
N MET A 37 25.37 2.75 -14.67
CA MET A 37 25.45 3.60 -13.48
C MET A 37 26.38 3.01 -12.42
N PRO A 38 27.12 3.85 -11.66
CA PRO A 38 27.85 3.40 -10.48
C PRO A 38 26.89 2.90 -9.39
N THR A 39 27.34 1.94 -8.58
CA THR A 39 26.50 1.23 -7.59
C THR A 39 25.74 2.15 -6.65
N TRP A 40 26.36 3.24 -6.17
CA TRP A 40 25.70 4.18 -5.27
C TRP A 40 24.48 4.85 -5.92
N LEU A 41 24.57 5.16 -7.23
CA LEU A 41 23.48 5.78 -7.97
C LEU A 41 22.34 4.78 -8.22
N LYS A 42 22.68 3.50 -8.50
CA LYS A 42 21.68 2.43 -8.60
C LYS A 42 20.85 2.30 -7.34
N VAL A 43 21.47 2.36 -6.15
CA VAL A 43 20.75 2.32 -4.87
C VAL A 43 19.78 3.50 -4.75
N VAL A 44 20.24 4.72 -5.04
CA VAL A 44 19.38 5.93 -4.95
C VAL A 44 18.20 5.84 -5.92
N VAL A 45 18.45 5.44 -7.16
CA VAL A 45 17.40 5.32 -8.20
C VAL A 45 16.38 4.25 -7.80
N THR A 46 16.82 3.12 -7.25
CA THR A 46 15.93 2.04 -6.80
C THR A 46 15.01 2.44 -5.64
N LEU A 47 15.47 3.32 -4.75
CA LEU A 47 14.67 3.79 -3.62
C LEU A 47 13.71 4.94 -3.99
N MET A 48 13.92 5.59 -5.14
CA MET A 48 13.20 6.80 -5.54
C MET A 48 11.67 6.63 -5.60
N PRO A 49 11.09 5.53 -6.13
CA PRO A 49 9.64 5.34 -6.13
C PRO A 49 9.04 5.20 -4.72
N GLY A 50 9.85 4.91 -3.70
CA GLY A 50 9.40 4.89 -2.30
C GLY A 50 8.91 6.26 -1.82
N LEU A 51 9.41 7.36 -2.38
CA LEU A 51 9.03 8.71 -1.98
C LEU A 51 7.53 9.00 -2.21
N PRO A 52 6.95 8.78 -3.40
CA PRO A 52 5.50 8.91 -3.60
C PRO A 52 4.67 7.99 -2.69
N LEU A 53 5.15 6.78 -2.35
CA LEU A 53 4.45 5.90 -1.43
C LEU A 53 4.41 6.45 0.00
N ILE A 54 5.54 6.99 0.48
CA ILE A 54 5.62 7.69 1.77
C ILE A 54 4.67 8.89 1.77
N TRP A 55 4.64 9.65 0.67
CA TRP A 55 3.72 10.79 0.54
C TRP A 55 2.25 10.34 0.54
N ALA A 56 1.92 9.28 -0.19
CA ALA A 56 0.58 8.68 -0.21
C ALA A 56 0.13 8.25 1.20
N PHE A 57 1.04 7.70 2.01
CA PHE A 57 0.77 7.37 3.41
C PHE A 57 0.40 8.61 4.24
N PHE A 58 1.11 9.74 4.07
CA PHE A 58 0.75 10.99 4.75
C PHE A 58 -0.61 11.53 4.32
N ILE A 59 -0.94 11.45 3.02
CA ILE A 59 -2.25 11.82 2.48
C ILE A 59 -3.36 10.95 3.12
N PHE A 60 -3.14 9.64 3.16
CA PHE A 60 -4.08 8.68 3.77
C PHE A 60 -4.26 8.95 5.27
N ARG A 61 -3.16 9.18 6.01
CA ARG A 61 -3.22 9.52 7.44
C ARG A 61 -4.02 10.80 7.69
N ALA A 62 -3.87 11.82 6.86
CA ALA A 62 -4.64 13.05 6.98
C ALA A 62 -6.14 12.77 6.79
N ARG A 63 -6.50 11.94 5.81
CA ARG A 63 -7.89 11.51 5.57
C ARG A 63 -8.45 10.68 6.73
N TYR A 64 -7.69 9.72 7.24
CA TYR A 64 -8.08 8.89 8.37
C TYR A 64 -8.42 9.73 9.61
N LYS A 65 -7.64 10.77 9.90
CA LYS A 65 -7.94 11.68 11.02
C LYS A 65 -9.24 12.47 10.84
N ALA A 66 -9.59 12.78 9.59
CA ALA A 66 -10.80 13.50 9.23
C ALA A 66 -12.07 12.63 9.16
N PHE A 67 -11.95 11.31 9.27
CA PHE A 67 -13.11 10.42 9.36
C PHE A 67 -13.89 10.61 10.67
N ASP A 68 -15.18 10.32 10.61
CA ASP A 68 -16.01 10.14 11.79
C ASP A 68 -15.60 8.88 12.58
N GLU A 69 -16.19 8.70 13.76
CA GLU A 69 -15.84 7.61 14.67
C GLU A 69 -16.20 6.23 14.10
N TYR A 70 -17.32 6.13 13.39
CA TYR A 70 -17.76 4.90 12.72
C TYR A 70 -16.74 4.46 11.67
N MET A 71 -16.40 5.33 10.72
CA MET A 71 -15.44 5.03 9.65
C MET A 71 -14.04 4.78 10.20
N LYS A 72 -13.63 5.43 11.31
CA LYS A 72 -12.37 5.12 12.00
C LYS A 72 -12.37 3.71 12.59
N ALA A 73 -13.43 3.33 13.31
CA ALA A 73 -13.56 2.00 13.90
C ALA A 73 -13.54 0.92 12.81
N LEU A 74 -14.35 1.11 11.77
CA LEU A 74 -14.46 0.20 10.63
C LEU A 74 -13.13 0.04 9.88
N THR A 75 -12.46 1.16 9.59
CA THR A 75 -11.14 1.15 8.93
C THR A 75 -10.09 0.46 9.81
N GLY A 76 -10.15 0.66 11.13
CA GLY A 76 -9.29 0.01 12.11
C GLY A 76 -9.50 -1.51 12.18
N GLU A 77 -10.77 -1.95 12.22
CA GLU A 77 -11.12 -3.37 12.19
C GLU A 77 -10.62 -4.03 10.90
N ALA A 78 -10.81 -3.39 9.75
CA ALA A 78 -10.31 -3.89 8.48
C ALA A 78 -8.77 -4.03 8.44
N PHE A 79 -8.05 -3.11 9.10
CA PHE A 79 -6.60 -3.23 9.26
C PHE A 79 -6.21 -4.38 10.18
N LEU A 80 -6.95 -4.64 11.26
CA LEU A 80 -6.72 -5.79 12.14
C LEU A 80 -6.89 -7.10 11.38
N TRP A 81 -7.93 -7.24 10.58
CA TRP A 81 -8.12 -8.41 9.72
C TRP A 81 -6.98 -8.57 8.70
N THR A 82 -6.65 -7.51 7.99
CA THR A 82 -5.56 -7.52 7.00
C THR A 82 -4.22 -7.94 7.62
N LEU A 83 -3.88 -7.34 8.75
CA LEU A 83 -2.64 -7.65 9.47
C LEU A 83 -2.67 -9.07 10.04
N GLY A 84 -3.82 -9.50 10.57
CA GLY A 84 -4.03 -10.86 11.05
C GLY A 84 -3.76 -11.90 9.96
N PHE A 85 -4.36 -11.72 8.77
CA PHE A 85 -4.11 -12.61 7.63
C PHE A 85 -2.64 -12.58 7.22
N LEU A 86 -2.04 -11.39 7.05
CA LEU A 86 -0.64 -11.27 6.64
C LEU A 86 0.32 -11.95 7.64
N CYS A 87 0.15 -11.71 8.93
CA CYS A 87 1.00 -12.27 9.98
C CYS A 87 0.85 -13.79 10.10
N VAL A 88 -0.40 -14.30 10.09
CA VAL A 88 -0.64 -15.74 10.19
C VAL A 88 -0.14 -16.45 8.94
N SER A 89 -0.43 -15.93 7.74
CA SER A 89 0.05 -16.51 6.49
C SER A 89 1.57 -16.48 6.37
N SER A 90 2.22 -15.38 6.76
CA SER A 90 3.69 -15.30 6.74
C SER A 90 4.34 -16.25 7.74
N PHE A 91 3.75 -16.42 8.92
CA PHE A 91 4.23 -17.41 9.90
C PHE A 91 4.10 -18.84 9.38
N ILE A 92 2.94 -19.22 8.84
CA ILE A 92 2.71 -20.55 8.26
C ILE A 92 3.69 -20.81 7.11
N TYR A 93 3.83 -19.85 6.21
CA TYR A 93 4.76 -19.93 5.09
C TYR A 93 6.21 -20.07 5.57
N GLY A 94 6.63 -19.30 6.58
CA GLY A 94 7.96 -19.39 7.19
C GLY A 94 8.25 -20.76 7.81
N MET A 95 7.27 -21.33 8.52
CA MET A 95 7.37 -22.69 9.09
C MET A 95 7.52 -23.75 7.99
N LEU A 96 6.82 -23.61 6.86
CA LEU A 96 6.96 -24.48 5.71
C LEU A 96 8.34 -24.33 5.06
N ALA A 97 8.83 -23.11 4.89
CA ALA A 97 10.14 -22.83 4.27
C ALA A 97 11.32 -23.41 5.07
N MET A 98 11.15 -23.66 6.37
CA MET A 98 12.15 -24.36 7.19
C MET A 98 12.24 -25.87 6.89
N LYS A 99 11.22 -26.46 6.25
CA LYS A 99 11.11 -27.90 6.01
C LYS A 99 11.05 -28.28 4.54
N PHE A 100 10.64 -27.38 3.68
CA PHE A 100 10.43 -27.61 2.26
C PHE A 100 11.07 -26.49 1.43
N PRO A 101 11.53 -26.78 0.20
CA PRO A 101 11.95 -25.75 -0.75
C PRO A 101 10.70 -24.98 -1.22
N MET A 102 10.43 -23.84 -0.59
CA MET A 102 9.30 -22.98 -0.91
C MET A 102 9.67 -21.96 -2.00
N PRO A 103 8.72 -21.55 -2.86
CA PRO A 103 8.99 -20.58 -3.94
C PRO A 103 9.20 -19.17 -3.38
N GLU A 104 10.22 -18.44 -3.85
CA GLU A 104 10.54 -17.10 -3.35
C GLU A 104 9.34 -16.13 -3.42
N VAL A 105 9.15 -15.36 -2.35
CA VAL A 105 8.06 -14.37 -2.23
C VAL A 105 8.63 -12.98 -2.43
N GLU A 106 8.08 -12.24 -3.39
CA GLU A 106 8.49 -10.88 -3.66
C GLU A 106 7.88 -9.89 -2.65
N LEU A 107 8.75 -9.28 -1.84
CA LEU A 107 8.33 -8.34 -0.78
C LEU A 107 7.63 -7.08 -1.33
N ALA A 108 7.90 -6.71 -2.59
CA ALA A 108 7.22 -5.59 -3.24
C ALA A 108 5.70 -5.81 -3.36
N LEU A 109 5.24 -7.07 -3.37
CA LEU A 109 3.82 -7.42 -3.43
C LEU A 109 3.09 -7.32 -2.07
N VAL A 110 3.82 -7.16 -0.96
CA VAL A 110 3.22 -7.03 0.37
C VAL A 110 2.38 -5.75 0.46
N THR A 111 2.90 -4.63 -0.05
CA THR A 111 2.18 -3.34 -0.03
C THR A 111 0.85 -3.38 -0.81
N PRO A 112 0.80 -3.80 -2.10
CA PRO A 112 -0.46 -3.90 -2.81
C PRO A 112 -1.40 -4.94 -2.21
N PHE A 113 -0.88 -6.03 -1.64
CA PHE A 113 -1.69 -6.99 -0.92
C PHE A 113 -2.39 -6.35 0.29
N VAL A 114 -1.65 -5.64 1.15
CA VAL A 114 -2.20 -4.97 2.34
C VAL A 114 -3.26 -3.95 1.98
N PHE A 115 -3.00 -3.06 1.01
CA PHE A 115 -3.99 -2.05 0.63
C PHE A 115 -5.19 -2.65 -0.11
N GLY A 116 -4.96 -3.65 -0.97
CA GLY A 116 -6.01 -4.35 -1.69
C GLY A 116 -6.95 -5.12 -0.76
N SER A 117 -6.39 -5.92 0.15
CA SER A 117 -7.18 -6.67 1.14
C SER A 117 -7.89 -5.73 2.11
N HIS A 118 -7.23 -4.65 2.55
CA HIS A 118 -7.84 -3.66 3.42
C HIS A 118 -9.08 -3.03 2.78
N GLY A 119 -8.97 -2.57 1.54
CA GLY A 119 -10.09 -1.98 0.80
C GLY A 119 -11.26 -2.96 0.63
N LEU A 120 -10.96 -4.23 0.31
CA LEU A 120 -11.97 -5.29 0.21
C LEU A 120 -12.65 -5.56 1.55
N ILE A 121 -11.90 -5.68 2.64
CA ILE A 121 -12.47 -5.95 3.97
C ILE A 121 -13.35 -4.79 4.43
N VAL A 122 -12.93 -3.54 4.20
CA VAL A 122 -13.79 -2.37 4.50
C VAL A 122 -15.12 -2.47 3.74
N GLN A 123 -15.09 -2.79 2.44
CA GLN A 123 -16.32 -2.94 1.66
C GLN A 123 -17.23 -4.06 2.19
N LEU A 124 -16.64 -5.20 2.58
CA LEU A 124 -17.40 -6.33 3.15
C LEU A 124 -18.04 -5.98 4.50
N LEU A 125 -17.33 -5.27 5.38
CA LEU A 125 -17.87 -4.85 6.66
C LEU A 125 -19.01 -3.83 6.49
N ILE A 126 -18.87 -2.87 5.57
CA ILE A 126 -19.96 -1.94 5.22
C ILE A 126 -21.18 -2.71 4.69
N TRP A 127 -20.97 -3.71 3.85
CA TRP A 127 -22.07 -4.51 3.31
C TRP A 127 -22.82 -5.27 4.40
N LYS A 128 -22.09 -5.89 5.33
CA LYS A 128 -22.65 -6.60 6.49
C LYS A 128 -23.45 -5.68 7.43
N ASP A 129 -23.03 -4.43 7.63
CA ASP A 129 -23.73 -3.48 8.51
C ASP A 129 -25.03 -2.94 7.89
N ASN A 130 -25.19 -3.03 6.56
CA ASN A 130 -26.37 -2.57 5.83
C ASN A 130 -27.46 -3.66 5.65
N GLU A 131 -27.18 -4.90 6.04
CA GLU A 131 -28.10 -6.04 6.04
C GLU A 131 -28.88 -6.12 7.37
#